data_AF-A0A3M2HDR0-F1
#
_entry.id   AF-A0A3M2HDR0-F1
#
_cell.length_a   1.000
_cell.length_b   1.000
_cell.length_c   1.000
_cell.angle_alpha   90.00
_cell.angle_beta   90.00
_cell.angle_gamma   90.00
#
_symmetry.space_group_name_H-M   'P 1'
#
loop_
_entity.id
_entity.type
_entity.pdbx_description
1 polymer ?
#
loop_
_entity_poly.entity_id
_entity_poly.type
_entity_poly.pdbx_seq_one_letter_code
_entity_poly.pdbx_strand_id
1 'polypeptide(L)'
;MSGLTQKDLNILEHYAKEGNRELYWNYLAHLPGNDGYGLLALGVVRNDNMPGKVANTYAQQHGGRALTEREWEHFGQQLIREDYERRWIQFERNHDPQAALNLPVKDVQEAHDDTFDDHELSRNAWTPRQLLEAARRQDGEQAAERIWSNMLDNSALGLHRANST
;
A
#
# COMPACT_ATOMS: atom_id res chain seq x y z
N MET A 1 -23.66 0.29 2.50
CA MET A 1 -22.82 -0.92 2.45
C MET A 1 -21.42 -0.48 2.77
N SER A 2 -20.72 -1.19 3.65
CA SER A 2 -19.32 -0.89 3.93
C SER A 2 -18.45 -1.79 3.04
N GLY A 3 -17.44 -1.22 2.38
CA GLY A 3 -16.43 -1.97 1.64
C GLY A 3 -16.44 -1.72 0.14
N LEU A 4 -15.58 -2.44 -0.59
CA LEU A 4 -15.60 -2.41 -2.05
C LEU A 4 -16.90 -3.01 -2.59
N THR A 5 -17.30 -2.52 -3.75
CA THR A 5 -18.31 -3.12 -4.61
C THR A 5 -17.65 -3.75 -5.84
N GLN A 6 -18.39 -4.57 -6.59
CA GLN A 6 -17.91 -5.07 -7.88
C GLN A 6 -17.50 -3.94 -8.84
N LYS A 7 -18.23 -2.82 -8.80
CA LYS A 7 -17.93 -1.66 -9.64
C LYS A 7 -16.56 -1.07 -9.28
N ASP A 8 -16.25 -1.01 -7.99
CA ASP A 8 -14.95 -0.52 -7.51
C ASP A 8 -13.82 -1.44 -7.97
N LEU A 9 -14.00 -2.77 -7.84
CA LEU A 9 -13.02 -3.72 -8.36
C LEU A 9 -12.79 -3.57 -9.86
N ASN A 10 -13.85 -3.40 -10.66
CA ASN A 10 -13.71 -3.22 -12.10
C ASN A 10 -12.91 -1.95 -12.46
N ILE A 11 -13.07 -0.87 -11.68
CA ILE A 11 -12.33 0.38 -11.87
C ILE A 11 -10.86 0.18 -11.48
N LEU A 12 -10.60 -0.45 -10.33
CA LEU A 12 -9.25 -0.76 -9.88
C LEU A 12 -8.52 -1.71 -10.83
N GLU A 13 -9.20 -2.72 -11.35
CA GLU A 13 -8.67 -3.65 -12.35
C GLU A 13 -8.24 -2.91 -13.61
N HIS A 14 -9.08 -1.99 -14.09
CA HIS A 14 -8.77 -1.17 -15.25
C HIS A 14 -7.49 -0.36 -15.04
N TYR A 15 -7.36 0.35 -13.92
CA TYR A 15 -6.15 1.12 -13.62
C TYR A 15 -4.92 0.23 -13.42
N ALA A 16 -5.06 -0.94 -12.79
CA ALA A 16 -3.97 -1.91 -12.64
C ALA A 16 -3.51 -2.47 -14.00
N LYS A 17 -4.44 -2.78 -14.91
CA LYS A 17 -4.13 -3.25 -16.28
C LYS A 17 -3.44 -2.16 -17.12
N GLU A 18 -3.85 -0.91 -16.97
CA GLU A 18 -3.22 0.22 -17.67
C GLU A 18 -1.91 0.69 -17.03
N GLY A 19 -1.58 0.21 -15.84
CA GLY A 19 -0.41 0.66 -15.09
C GLY A 19 -0.56 2.06 -14.51
N ASN A 20 -1.78 2.59 -14.37
CA ASN A 20 -2.02 3.96 -13.90
C ASN A 20 -2.04 4.02 -12.37
N ARG A 21 -0.85 4.13 -11.79
CA ARG A 21 -0.63 4.14 -10.34
C ARG A 21 -1.34 5.29 -9.65
N GLU A 22 -1.31 6.49 -10.25
CA GLU A 22 -1.94 7.66 -9.65
C GLU A 22 -3.46 7.51 -9.57
N LEU A 23 -4.12 7.12 -10.67
CA LEU A 23 -5.57 6.91 -10.65
C LEU A 23 -5.98 5.75 -9.74
N TYR A 24 -5.19 4.68 -9.69
CA TYR A 24 -5.43 3.54 -8.80
C TYR A 24 -5.50 3.96 -7.33
N TRP A 25 -4.44 4.60 -6.82
CA TRP A 25 -4.39 5.02 -5.41
C TRP A 25 -5.32 6.20 -5.13
N ASN A 26 -5.50 7.11 -6.09
CA ASN A 26 -6.46 8.20 -5.96
C ASN A 26 -7.89 7.69 -5.81
N TYR A 27 -8.29 6.67 -6.57
CA TYR A 27 -9.61 6.06 -6.44
C TYR A 27 -9.81 5.48 -5.04
N LEU A 28 -8.89 4.63 -4.57
CA LEU A 28 -8.93 4.04 -3.24
C LEU A 28 -9.01 5.07 -2.12
N ALA A 29 -8.18 6.12 -2.19
CA ALA A 29 -8.11 7.16 -1.17
C ALA A 29 -9.43 7.94 -0.98
N HIS A 30 -10.30 7.97 -2.00
CA HIS A 30 -11.58 8.68 -1.96
C HIS A 30 -12.78 7.78 -1.68
N LEU A 31 -12.58 6.46 -1.58
CA LEU A 31 -13.67 5.56 -1.21
C LEU A 31 -14.09 5.77 0.25
N PRO A 32 -15.40 5.88 0.54
CA PRO A 32 -15.88 5.99 1.91
C PRO A 32 -15.46 4.78 2.76
N GLY A 33 -14.90 5.04 3.94
CA GLY A 33 -14.47 3.98 4.87
C GLY A 33 -13.09 3.39 4.59
N ASN A 34 -12.30 3.99 3.70
CA ASN A 34 -10.88 3.64 3.56
C ASN A 34 -10.09 4.00 4.83
N ASP A 35 -9.09 3.20 5.16
CA ASP A 35 -8.26 3.32 6.36
C ASP A 35 -7.06 4.28 6.20
N GLY A 36 -6.90 4.91 5.03
CA GLY A 36 -5.80 5.82 4.74
C GLY A 36 -4.60 5.18 4.04
N TYR A 37 -4.55 3.86 3.83
CA TYR A 37 -3.47 3.22 3.08
C TYR A 37 -3.36 3.76 1.64
N GLY A 38 -4.49 3.87 0.94
CA GLY A 38 -4.51 4.43 -0.42
C GLY A 38 -4.00 5.88 -0.48
N LEU A 39 -4.28 6.69 0.55
CA LEU A 39 -3.79 8.07 0.64
C LEU A 39 -2.27 8.11 0.88
N LEU A 40 -1.75 7.24 1.74
CA LEU A 40 -0.31 7.11 1.98
C LEU A 40 0.41 6.72 0.68
N ALA A 41 -0.09 5.69 -0.02
CA ALA A 41 0.47 5.21 -1.29
C ALA A 41 0.41 6.29 -2.39
N LEU A 42 -0.69 7.06 -2.46
CA LEU A 42 -0.80 8.19 -3.39
C LEU A 42 0.29 9.25 -3.14
N GLY A 43 0.60 9.53 -1.87
CA GLY A 43 1.69 10.43 -1.50
C GLY A 43 3.07 9.94 -1.95
N VAL A 44 3.30 8.62 -1.94
CA VAL A 44 4.52 8.00 -2.49
C VAL A 44 4.59 8.20 -4.00
N VAL A 45 3.49 7.93 -4.72
CA VAL A 45 3.42 8.09 -6.18
C VAL A 45 3.63 9.53 -6.62
N ARG A 46 2.99 10.49 -5.95
CA ARG A 46 3.13 11.92 -6.25
C ARG A 46 4.42 12.53 -5.73
N ASN A 47 5.04 11.87 -4.74
CA ASN A 47 6.23 12.35 -4.04
C ASN A 47 6.06 13.80 -3.52
N ASP A 48 4.83 14.18 -3.14
CA ASP A 48 4.43 15.56 -2.87
C ASP A 48 4.34 15.87 -1.37
N ASN A 49 4.33 14.85 -0.50
CA ASN A 49 4.31 14.98 0.94
C ASN A 49 5.53 14.33 1.62
N MET A 50 5.73 14.66 2.90
CA MET A 50 6.90 14.20 3.64
C MET A 50 6.95 12.67 3.81
N PRO A 51 5.86 11.97 4.20
CA PRO A 51 5.87 10.50 4.27
C PRO A 51 6.24 9.82 2.94
N GLY A 52 5.68 10.30 1.82
CA GLY A 52 5.98 9.79 0.49
C GLY A 52 7.45 9.95 0.11
N LYS A 53 8.03 11.13 0.35
CA LYS A 53 9.46 11.41 0.13
C LYS A 53 10.37 10.52 0.97
N VAL A 54 9.99 10.30 2.23
CA VAL A 54 10.73 9.41 3.15
C VAL A 54 10.68 7.98 2.63
N ALA A 55 9.51 7.47 2.22
CA ALA A 55 9.37 6.12 1.68
C ALA A 55 10.21 5.92 0.41
N ASN A 56 10.15 6.85 -0.55
CA ASN A 56 10.94 6.80 -1.78
C ASN A 56 12.45 6.81 -1.49
N THR A 57 12.90 7.70 -0.60
CA THR A 57 14.31 7.79 -0.21
C THR A 57 14.77 6.52 0.51
N TYR A 58 13.95 6.01 1.42
CA TYR A 58 14.24 4.79 2.17
C TYR A 58 14.37 3.59 1.23
N ALA A 59 13.44 3.44 0.29
CA ALA A 59 13.49 2.35 -0.70
C ALA A 59 14.75 2.42 -1.58
N GLN A 60 15.15 3.62 -2.02
CA GLN A 60 16.39 3.83 -2.78
C GLN A 60 17.65 3.44 -1.98
N GLN A 61 17.66 3.67 -0.66
CA GLN A 61 18.82 3.39 0.20
C GLN A 61 18.89 1.92 0.63
N HIS A 62 17.75 1.28 0.85
CA HIS A 62 17.66 -0.05 1.46
C HIS A 62 17.31 -1.16 0.46
N GLY A 63 17.03 -0.80 -0.81
CA GLY A 63 16.73 -1.74 -1.89
C GLY A 63 17.87 -2.66 -2.28
N GLY A 64 19.11 -2.37 -1.86
CA GLY A 64 20.29 -3.17 -2.19
C GLY A 64 20.91 -2.87 -3.56
N ARG A 65 20.16 -2.19 -4.44
CA ARG A 65 20.67 -1.60 -5.69
C ARG A 65 19.89 -0.31 -6.01
N ALA A 66 20.50 0.55 -6.82
CA ALA A 66 19.85 1.76 -7.31
C ALA A 66 19.00 1.44 -8.55
N LEU A 67 17.73 1.87 -8.53
CA LEU A 67 16.85 1.82 -9.70
C LEU A 67 16.86 3.15 -10.46
N THR A 68 16.66 3.06 -11.78
CA THR A 68 16.29 4.20 -12.63
C THR A 68 14.81 4.59 -12.43
N GLU A 69 14.43 5.79 -12.86
CA GLU A 69 13.02 6.23 -12.85
C GLU A 69 12.09 5.26 -13.59
N ARG A 70 12.57 4.69 -14.72
CA ARG A 70 11.81 3.71 -15.49
C ARG A 70 11.62 2.39 -14.74
N GLU A 71 12.64 1.92 -14.03
CA GLU A 71 12.52 0.73 -13.18
C GLU A 71 11.58 0.98 -12.00
N TRP A 72 11.62 2.17 -11.39
CA TRP A 72 10.66 2.56 -10.36
C TRP A 72 9.22 2.65 -10.87
N GLU A 73 9.04 3.12 -12.12
CA GLU A 73 7.72 3.10 -12.77
C GLU A 73 7.22 1.66 -12.93
N HIS A 74 8.06 0.76 -13.45
CA HIS A 74 7.70 -0.65 -13.59
C HIS A 74 7.42 -1.33 -12.23
N PHE A 75 8.23 -1.04 -11.21
CA PHE A 75 7.99 -1.49 -9.83
C PHE A 75 6.60 -1.07 -9.36
N GLY A 76 6.26 0.22 -9.51
CA GLY A 76 4.96 0.71 -9.05
C GLY A 76 3.78 0.12 -9.83
N GLN A 77 3.96 -0.19 -11.12
CA GLN A 77 2.94 -0.85 -11.94
C GLN A 77 2.72 -2.30 -11.52
N GLN A 78 3.79 -3.00 -11.14
CA GLN A 78 3.68 -4.33 -10.57
C GLN A 78 2.99 -4.29 -9.21
N LEU A 79 3.37 -3.35 -8.34
CA LEU A 79 2.77 -3.21 -7.01
C LEU A 79 1.24 -3.04 -7.05
N ILE A 80 0.70 -2.21 -7.95
CA ILE A 80 -0.76 -2.05 -8.04
C ILE A 80 -1.48 -3.28 -8.60
N ARG A 81 -0.77 -4.14 -9.36
CA ARG A 81 -1.33 -5.42 -9.84
C ARG A 81 -1.40 -6.43 -8.71
N GLU A 82 -0.33 -6.54 -7.92
CA GLU A 82 -0.33 -7.38 -6.72
C GLU A 82 -1.37 -6.91 -5.69
N ASP A 83 -1.43 -5.60 -5.41
CA ASP A 83 -2.43 -5.01 -4.52
C ASP A 83 -3.86 -5.32 -4.99
N TYR A 84 -4.13 -5.16 -6.29
CA TYR A 84 -5.43 -5.51 -6.88
C TYR A 84 -5.76 -6.99 -6.71
N GLU A 85 -4.81 -7.89 -6.97
CA GLU A 85 -5.04 -9.34 -6.81
C GLU A 85 -5.46 -9.66 -5.36
N ARG A 86 -4.79 -9.06 -4.37
CA ARG A 86 -5.18 -9.25 -2.96
C ARG A 86 -6.57 -8.73 -2.65
N ARG A 87 -6.95 -7.56 -3.17
CA ARG A 87 -8.32 -7.03 -3.01
C ARG A 87 -9.34 -7.93 -3.67
N TRP A 88 -9.05 -8.43 -4.86
CA TRP A 88 -9.89 -9.37 -5.58
C TRP A 88 -10.07 -10.67 -4.80
N ILE A 89 -8.99 -11.23 -4.23
CA ILE A 89 -9.06 -12.42 -3.37
C ILE A 89 -9.96 -12.17 -2.16
N GLN A 90 -9.78 -11.05 -1.46
CA GLN A 90 -10.60 -10.72 -0.29
C GLN A 90 -12.08 -10.60 -0.66
N PHE A 91 -12.38 -9.95 -1.78
CA PHE A 91 -13.76 -9.75 -2.22
C PHE A 91 -14.41 -11.04 -2.76
N GLU A 92 -13.78 -11.69 -3.74
CA GLU A 92 -14.40 -12.79 -4.49
C GLU A 92 -14.29 -14.14 -3.78
N ARG A 93 -13.12 -14.43 -3.17
CA ARG A 93 -12.87 -15.73 -2.53
C ARG A 93 -13.24 -15.75 -1.06
N ASN A 94 -12.92 -14.68 -0.34
CA ASN A 94 -13.19 -14.60 1.09
C ASN A 94 -14.56 -13.97 1.41
N HIS A 95 -15.23 -13.42 0.40
CA HIS A 95 -16.51 -12.72 0.55
C HIS A 95 -16.46 -11.59 1.58
N ASP A 96 -15.31 -10.93 1.70
CA ASP A 96 -15.03 -9.85 2.65
C ASP A 96 -14.78 -8.52 1.91
N PRO A 97 -15.84 -7.77 1.58
CA PRO A 97 -15.69 -6.48 0.93
C PRO A 97 -15.04 -5.42 1.83
N GLN A 98 -15.01 -5.63 3.15
CA GLN A 98 -14.36 -4.73 4.09
C GLN A 98 -12.85 -4.92 4.07
N ALA A 99 -12.38 -6.16 4.17
CA ALA A 99 -10.98 -6.49 3.97
C ALA A 99 -10.51 -6.13 2.55
N ALA A 100 -11.36 -6.24 1.53
CA ALA A 100 -11.00 -5.80 0.18
C ALA A 100 -10.78 -4.28 0.08
N LEU A 101 -11.48 -3.46 0.88
CA LEU A 101 -11.27 -2.01 0.94
C LEU A 101 -10.03 -1.67 1.78
N ASN A 102 -9.92 -2.30 2.95
CA ASN A 102 -8.86 -2.09 3.92
C ASN A 102 -8.10 -3.40 4.10
N LEU A 103 -7.14 -3.64 3.19
CA LEU A 103 -6.40 -4.89 3.14
C LEU A 103 -5.74 -5.18 4.50
N PRO A 104 -5.84 -6.43 5.00
CA PRO A 104 -5.01 -6.91 6.10
C PRO A 104 -3.53 -6.60 5.81
N VAL A 105 -2.77 -6.21 6.83
CA VAL A 105 -1.34 -5.88 6.68
C VAL A 105 -0.55 -7.04 6.07
N LYS A 106 -0.99 -8.28 6.31
CA LYS A 106 -0.39 -9.45 5.69
C LYS A 106 -0.50 -9.41 4.16
N ASP A 107 -1.68 -9.09 3.63
CA ASP A 107 -1.88 -8.97 2.18
C ASP A 107 -1.09 -7.81 1.58
N VAL A 108 -1.08 -6.66 2.27
CA VAL A 108 -0.25 -5.51 1.86
C VAL A 108 1.23 -5.89 1.83
N GLN A 109 1.71 -6.57 2.88
CA GLN A 109 3.09 -7.02 2.97
C GLN A 109 3.45 -8.00 1.85
N GLU A 110 2.59 -8.99 1.58
CA GLU A 110 2.85 -9.97 0.53
C GLU A 110 2.90 -9.31 -0.85
N ALA A 111 2.00 -8.37 -1.16
CA ALA A 111 2.05 -7.61 -2.42
C ALA A 111 3.38 -6.83 -2.58
N HIS A 112 3.88 -6.25 -1.49
CA HIS A 112 5.19 -5.60 -1.50
C HIS A 112 6.32 -6.62 -1.67
N ASP A 113 6.30 -7.73 -0.93
CA ASP A 113 7.34 -8.77 -0.99
C ASP A 113 7.50 -9.32 -2.40
N ASP A 114 6.38 -9.69 -3.02
CA ASP A 114 6.34 -10.23 -4.37
C ASP A 114 6.90 -9.20 -5.37
N THR A 115 6.51 -7.92 -5.24
CA THR A 115 7.03 -6.85 -6.10
C THR A 115 8.51 -6.55 -5.87
N PHE A 116 8.99 -6.55 -4.62
CA PHE A 116 10.40 -6.31 -4.30
C PHE A 116 11.27 -7.46 -4.85
N ASP A 117 10.83 -8.70 -4.68
CA ASP A 117 11.55 -9.87 -5.19
C ASP A 117 11.64 -9.88 -6.72
N ASP A 118 10.54 -9.60 -7.43
CA ASP A 118 10.48 -9.53 -8.90
C ASP A 118 11.43 -8.46 -9.49
N HIS A 119 11.73 -7.43 -8.69
CA HIS A 119 12.65 -6.35 -9.06
C HIS A 119 14.06 -6.52 -8.49
N GLU A 120 14.39 -7.68 -7.91
CA GLU A 120 15.69 -7.97 -7.30
C GLU A 120 16.08 -6.93 -6.23
N LEU A 121 15.08 -6.50 -5.45
CA LEU A 121 15.24 -5.54 -4.36
C LEU A 121 15.06 -6.23 -3.02
N SER A 122 15.74 -5.72 -2.00
CA SER A 122 15.53 -6.18 -0.62
C SER A 122 14.11 -5.83 -0.15
N ARG A 123 13.37 -6.83 0.34
CA ARG A 123 12.05 -6.61 0.97
C ARG A 123 12.10 -5.63 2.16
N ASN A 124 13.26 -5.50 2.82
CA ASN A 124 13.48 -4.52 3.90
C ASN A 124 13.47 -3.06 3.42
N ALA A 125 13.38 -2.82 2.11
CA ALA A 125 13.14 -1.51 1.51
C ALA A 125 11.69 -1.04 1.67
N TRP A 126 10.76 -1.92 2.05
CA TRP A 126 9.44 -1.50 2.53
C TRP A 126 9.53 -0.97 3.96
N THR A 127 9.28 0.33 4.14
CA THR A 127 9.52 1.06 5.40
C THR A 127 8.96 0.38 6.67
N PRO A 128 7.74 -0.16 6.71
CA PRO A 128 7.20 -0.74 7.94
C PRO A 128 7.63 -2.20 8.17
N ARG A 129 8.30 -2.87 7.22
CA ARG A 129 8.53 -4.32 7.25
C ARG A 129 9.11 -4.82 8.56
N GLN A 130 10.26 -4.28 8.96
CA GLN A 130 10.99 -4.80 10.12
C GLN A 130 10.19 -4.65 11.41
N LEU A 131 9.45 -3.54 11.55
CA LEU A 131 8.56 -3.29 12.68
C LEU A 131 7.41 -4.30 12.71
N LEU A 132 6.73 -4.50 11.57
CA LEU A 132 5.60 -5.42 11.45
C LEU A 132 6.03 -6.87 11.69
N GLU A 133 7.16 -7.29 11.12
CA GLU A 133 7.69 -8.63 11.36
C GLU A 133 8.11 -8.83 12.83
N ALA A 134 8.71 -7.82 13.47
CA ALA A 134 9.06 -7.90 14.89
C ALA A 134 7.82 -8.09 15.76
N ALA A 135 6.78 -7.29 15.52
CA ALA A 135 5.50 -7.42 16.23
C ALA A 135 4.84 -8.77 15.98
N ARG A 136 4.84 -9.25 14.72
CA ARG A 136 4.31 -10.57 14.37
C ARG A 136 5.04 -11.70 15.07
N ARG A 137 6.38 -11.64 15.15
CA ARG A 137 7.18 -12.65 15.87
C ARG A 137 6.96 -12.63 17.38
N GLN A 138 6.74 -11.46 17.95
CA GLN A 138 6.57 -11.30 19.40
C GLN A 138 5.16 -11.68 19.85
N ASP A 139 4.13 -11.14 19.19
CA ASP A 139 2.75 -11.11 19.68
C ASP A 139 1.71 -11.58 18.63
N GLY A 140 2.16 -12.11 17.49
CA GLY A 140 1.31 -12.69 16.43
C GLY A 140 0.74 -11.68 15.43
N GLU A 141 -0.02 -12.18 14.45
CA GLU A 141 -0.54 -11.36 13.33
C GLU A 141 -1.38 -10.18 13.80
N GLN A 142 -2.23 -10.38 14.82
CA GLN A 142 -3.07 -9.31 15.36
C GLN A 142 -2.25 -8.13 15.92
N ALA A 143 -1.03 -8.37 16.40
CA ALA A 143 -0.15 -7.30 16.84
C ALA A 143 0.39 -6.47 15.67
N ALA A 144 0.76 -7.13 14.56
CA ALA A 144 1.15 -6.45 13.33
C ALA A 144 -0.01 -5.62 12.77
N GLU A 145 -1.24 -6.17 12.74
CA GLU A 145 -2.44 -5.43 12.30
C GLU A 145 -2.70 -4.20 13.15
N ARG A 146 -2.62 -4.31 14.49
CA ARG A 146 -2.81 -3.13 15.37
C ARG A 146 -1.78 -2.04 15.09
N ILE A 147 -0.51 -2.41 14.86
CA ILE A 147 0.53 -1.44 14.52
C ILE A 147 0.24 -0.79 13.16
N TRP A 148 -0.13 -1.60 12.17
CA TRP A 148 -0.50 -1.13 10.84
C TRP A 148 -1.63 -0.09 10.88
N SER A 149 -2.76 -0.43 11.50
CA SER A 149 -3.89 0.49 11.63
C SER A 149 -3.49 1.80 12.33
N ASN A 150 -2.72 1.71 13.43
CA ASN A 150 -2.25 2.90 14.14
C ASN A 150 -1.33 3.77 13.28
N MET A 151 -0.50 3.21 12.41
CA MET A 151 0.35 3.98 11.50
C MET A 151 -0.47 4.73 10.45
N LEU A 152 -1.51 4.10 9.91
CA LEU A 152 -2.40 4.71 8.93
C LEU A 152 -3.21 5.87 9.53
N ASP A 153 -3.80 5.65 10.71
CA ASP A 153 -4.54 6.68 11.45
C ASP A 153 -3.67 7.90 11.76
N ASN A 154 -2.44 7.67 12.22
CA ASN A 154 -1.51 8.75 12.55
C ASN A 154 -0.97 9.48 11.31
N SER A 155 -0.87 8.79 10.17
CA SER A 155 -0.47 9.42 8.90
C SER A 155 -1.53 10.42 8.42
N ALA A 156 -2.81 10.07 8.55
CA ALA A 156 -3.92 10.98 8.26
C ALA A 156 -3.94 12.19 9.23
N LEU A 157 -3.69 11.97 10.53
CA LEU A 157 -3.58 13.05 11.51
C LEU A 157 -2.34 13.94 11.31
N GLY A 158 -1.24 13.38 10.80
CA GLY A 158 -0.02 14.11 10.43
C GLY A 158 -0.24 15.05 9.24
N LEU A 159 -0.98 14.60 8.22
CA LEU A 159 -1.40 15.43 7.08
C LEU A 159 -2.37 16.55 7.52
N HIS A 160 -3.29 16.28 8.45
CA HIS A 160 -4.16 17.32 8.99
C HIS A 160 -3.40 18.37 9.80
N ARG A 161 -2.39 17.99 10.58
CA ARG A 161 -1.56 18.96 11.34
C ARG A 161 -0.71 19.85 10.43
N ALA A 162 -0.18 19.33 9.32
CA ALA A 162 0.58 20.13 8.34
C ALA A 162 -0.29 21.18 7.62
N ASN A 163 -1.60 20.95 7.49
CA ASN A 163 -2.55 21.92 6.96
C ASN A 163 -3.10 22.90 8.02
N SER A 164 -2.68 22.77 9.29
CA SER A 164 -3.17 23.55 10.43
C SER A 164 -2.10 24.46 11.06
N THR A 165 -0.97 24.67 10.38
CA THR A 165 0.13 25.55 10.80
C THR A 165 0.51 26.48 9.66
#